data_AF-A0A392R285-F1
#
_entry.id   AF-A0A392R285-F1
#
_cell.length_a   1.000
_cell.length_b   1.000
_cell.length_c   1.000
_cell.angle_alpha   90.00
_cell.angle_beta   90.00
_cell.angle_gamma   90.00
#
_symmetry.space_group_name_H-M   'P 1'
#
loop_
_entity.id
_entity.type
_entity.pdbx_description
1 polymer ?
#
loop_
_entity_poly.entity_id
_entity_poly.type
_entity_poly.pdbx_seq_one_letter_code
_entity_poly.pdbx_strand_id
1 'polypeptide(L)' 'MVRASARNVKVRKGFLLIWHATLWSLWKARNGSIFANGFFAPNDIVEEIKVTSWKWSLARLKVSP' A
#
# COMPACT_ATOMS: atom_id res chain seq x y z
N MET A 1 -14.86 -12.16 -24.38
CA MET A 1 -13.68 -11.27 -24.49
C MET A 1 -13.66 -10.13 -23.46
N VAL A 2 -14.76 -9.39 -23.25
CA VAL A 2 -14.85 -8.22 -22.33
C VAL A 2 -14.46 -8.52 -20.87
N ARG A 3 -14.86 -9.68 -20.31
CA ARG A 3 -14.58 -10.04 -18.90
C ARG A 3 -13.08 -10.25 -18.59
N ALA A 4 -12.29 -10.68 -19.57
CA ALA A 4 -10.85 -10.87 -19.39
C ALA A 4 -10.12 -9.51 -19.29
N SER A 5 -10.50 -8.55 -20.14
CA SER A 5 -9.98 -7.17 -20.09
C SER A 5 -10.30 -6.48 -18.76
N ALA A 6 -11.52 -6.62 -18.25
CA ALA A 6 -11.91 -6.06 -16.95
C ALA A 6 -11.11 -6.66 -15.77
N ARG A 7 -10.75 -7.95 -15.83
CA ARG A 7 -9.87 -8.58 -14.82
C ARG A 7 -8.47 -7.97 -14.86
N ASN A 8 -7.90 -7.76 -16.05
CA ASN A 8 -6.58 -7.11 -16.19
C ASN A 8 -6.57 -5.69 -15.62
N VAL A 9 -7.65 -4.92 -15.81
CA VAL A 9 -7.77 -3.57 -15.23
C VAL A 9 -7.81 -3.61 -13.70
N LYS A 10 -8.58 -4.53 -13.11
CA LYS A 10 -8.67 -4.68 -11.64
C LYS A 10 -7.33 -5.08 -11.03
N VAL A 11 -6.65 -6.05 -11.65
CA VAL A 11 -5.32 -6.52 -11.21
C VAL A 11 -4.31 -5.38 -11.29
N ARG A 12 -4.27 -4.63 -12.41
CA ARG A 12 -3.38 -3.46 -12.56
C ARG A 12 -3.65 -2.41 -11.48
N LYS A 13 -4.92 -2.10 -11.19
CA LYS A 13 -5.30 -1.16 -10.12
C LYS A 13 -4.86 -1.66 -8.74
N GLY A 14 -4.93 -2.97 -8.49
CA GLY A 14 -4.41 -3.61 -7.27
C GLY A 14 -2.89 -3.43 -7.13
N PHE A 15 -2.11 -3.68 -8.19
CA PHE A 15 -0.66 -3.44 -8.15
C PHE A 15 -0.31 -1.96 -7.97
N LEU A 16 -1.02 -1.04 -8.64
CA LEU A 16 -0.83 0.39 -8.46
C LEU A 16 -1.13 0.84 -7.02
N LEU A 17 -2.15 0.25 -6.38
CA LEU A 17 -2.41 0.49 -4.96
C LEU A 17 -1.21 0.11 -4.10
N ILE A 18 -0.74 -1.13 -4.25
CA ILE A 18 0.38 -1.66 -3.47
C ILE A 18 1.59 -0.76 -3.68
N TRP A 19 1.87 -0.34 -4.92
CA TRP A 19 2.94 0.60 -5.23
C TRP A 19 2.80 1.94 -4.49
N HIS A 20 1.61 2.53 -4.44
CA HIS A 20 1.40 3.77 -3.68
C HIS A 20 1.59 3.56 -2.17
N ALA A 21 1.14 2.43 -1.62
CA ALA A 21 1.37 2.09 -0.23
C ALA A 21 2.87 1.92 0.06
N THR A 22 3.63 1.29 -0.85
CA THR A 22 5.09 1.18 -0.77
C THR A 22 5.77 2.54 -0.72
N LEU A 23 5.47 3.43 -1.67
CA LEU A 23 6.05 4.78 -1.68
C LEU A 23 5.71 5.57 -0.41
N TRP A 24 4.47 5.45 0.07
CA TRP A 24 4.01 6.10 1.28
C TRP A 24 4.74 5.60 2.53
N SER A 25 4.85 4.28 2.73
CA SER A 25 5.54 3.67 3.86
C SER A 25 7.02 4.03 3.87
N LEU A 26 7.70 3.99 2.71
CA LEU A 26 9.10 4.41 2.60
C LEU A 26 9.29 5.90 2.91
N TRP A 27 8.43 6.77 2.38
CA TRP A 27 8.45 8.19 2.68
C TRP A 27 8.26 8.45 4.18
N LYS A 28 7.31 7.76 4.82
CA LYS A 28 7.05 7.88 6.26
C LYS A 28 8.23 7.40 7.10
N ALA A 29 8.77 6.21 6.81
CA ALA A 29 9.92 5.65 7.53
C ALA A 29 11.16 6.56 7.41
N ARG A 30 11.46 7.05 6.20
CA ARG A 30 12.55 8.00 5.97
C ARG A 30 12.38 9.28 6.78
N ASN A 31 11.19 9.88 6.74
CA ASN A 31 10.94 11.12 7.46
C ASN A 31 10.95 10.92 8.98
N GLY A 32 10.41 9.82 9.49
CA GLY A 32 10.53 9.48 10.90
C GLY A 32 11.98 9.34 11.35
N SER A 33 12.84 8.75 10.50
CA SER A 33 14.26 8.64 10.78
C SER A 33 14.98 9.99 10.80
N ILE A 34 14.72 10.85 9.82
CA ILE A 34 15.37 12.17 9.69
C ILE A 34 14.89 13.16 10.77
N PHE A 35 13.58 13.21 11.03
CA PHE A 35 12.96 14.28 11.81
C PHE A 35 12.60 13.88 13.25
N ALA A 36 12.53 12.57 13.55
CA ALA A 36 12.17 12.07 14.87
C ALA A 36 13.23 11.13 15.48
N ASN A 37 14.43 11.06 14.90
CA ASN A 37 15.48 10.10 15.27
C ASN A 37 14.97 8.64 15.32
N GLY A 38 13.98 8.33 14.49
CA GLY A 38 13.38 7.00 14.44
C GLY A 38 14.30 5.98 13.79
N PHE A 39 14.27 4.74 14.30
CA PHE A 39 14.82 3.58 13.62
C PHE A 39 13.69 2.77 12.99
N PHE A 40 13.97 2.09 11.88
CA PHE A 40 13.02 1.18 11.25
C PHE A 40 13.73 -0.10 10.81
N ALA A 41 13.07 -1.24 10.98
CA ALA A 41 13.49 -2.49 10.36
C ALA A 41 12.79 -2.64 8.99
N PRO A 42 13.48 -3.13 7.94
CA PRO A 42 12.86 -3.37 6.64
C PRO A 42 11.62 -4.28 6.71
N ASN A 43 11.61 -5.26 7.60
CA ASN A 43 10.46 -6.15 7.80
C ASN A 43 9.22 -5.41 8.31
N ASP A 44 9.39 -4.42 9.19
CA ASP A 44 8.27 -3.62 9.71
C ASP A 44 7.65 -2.76 8.61
N ILE A 45 8.48 -2.24 7.69
CA ILE A 45 8.00 -1.51 6.51
C ILE A 45 7.17 -2.43 5.62
N VAL A 46 7.60 -3.68 5.42
CA VAL A 46 6.84 -4.66 4.62
C VAL A 46 5.48 -4.95 5.24
N GLU A 47 5.40 -5.12 6.56
CA GLU A 47 4.13 -5.28 7.26
C GLU A 47 3.25 -4.03 7.16
N GLU A 48 3.84 -2.84 7.28
CA GLU A 48 3.10 -1.59 7.10
C GLU A 48 2.51 -1.47 5.68
N ILE A 49 3.25 -1.88 4.65
CA ILE A 49 2.76 -1.89 3.26
C ILE A 49 1.57 -2.83 3.11
N LYS A 50 1.64 -4.04 3.68
CA LYS A 50 0.54 -5.01 3.66
C LYS A 50 -0.71 -4.43 4.33
N VAL A 51 -0.57 -3.90 5.55
CA VAL A 51 -1.70 -3.34 6.31
C VAL A 51 -2.27 -2.10 5.63
N THR A 52 -1.42 -1.19 5.14
CA THR A 52 -1.85 0.06 4.50
C THR A 52 -2.57 -0.20 3.19
N SER A 53 -2.01 -1.06 2.33
CA SER A 53 -2.65 -1.44 1.07
C SER A 53 -3.99 -2.14 1.31
N TRP A 54 -4.10 -3.01 2.32
CA TRP A 54 -5.37 -3.63 2.71
C TRP A 54 -6.41 -2.60 3.18
N LYS A 55 -6.05 -1.73 4.13
CA LYS A 55 -6.95 -0.66 4.63
C LYS A 55 -7.45 0.24 3.50
N TRP A 56 -6.57 0.66 2.60
CA TRP A 56 -6.95 1.50 1.47
C TRP A 56 -7.82 0.75 0.45
N SER A 57 -7.61 -0.56 0.29
CA SER A 57 -8.50 -1.40 -0.53
C SER A 57 -9.91 -1.45 0.06
N LEU A 58 -10.04 -1.72 1.36
CA LEU A 58 -11.33 -1.72 2.07
C LEU A 58 -12.07 -0.39 1.94
N ALA A 59 -11.35 0.73 2.15
CA ALA A 59 -11.91 2.07 2.02
C ALA A 59 -12.48 2.32 0.61
N ARG A 60 -11.80 1.88 -0.45
CA ARG A 60 -12.30 2.00 -1.84
C ARG A 60 -13.45 1.06 -2.15
N LEU A 61 -13.50 -0.10 -1.51
CA LEU A 61 -14.60 -1.05 -1.66
C LEU A 61 -15.80 -0.67 -0.78
N LYS A 62 -15.69 0.36 0.07
CA LYS A 62 -16.69 0.77 1.07
C LYS A 62 -17.08 -0.38 2.01
N VAL A 63 -16.14 -1.27 2.27
CA VAL A 63 -16.29 -2.37 3.23
C VAL A 63 -15.74 -1.86 4.55
N SER A 64 -16.56 -1.89 5.61
CA SER A 64 -16.08 -1.54 6.95
C SER A 64 -15.07 -2.58 7.42
N PRO A 65 -13.96 -2.18 8.08
CA PRO A 65 -12.96 -3.10 8.62
C PRO A 65 -13.54 -4.13 9.59
#